data_AF-R7U436-F1
#
_entry.id   AF-R7U436-F1
#
_cell.length_a   1.000
_cell.length_b   1.000
_cell.length_c   1.000
_cell.angle_alpha   90.00
_cell.angle_beta   90.00
_cell.angle_gamma   90.00
#
_symmetry.space_group_name_H-M   'P 1'
#
loop_
_entity.id
_entity.type
_entity.pdbx_description
1 polymer ?
#
loop_
_entity_poly.entity_id
_entity_poly.type
_entity_poly.pdbx_seq_one_letter_code
_entity_poly.pdbx_strand_id
1 'polypeptide(L)' 'LVSLVDRISRAFKQGKVTISVLLDFQKTFDTVQHKIILSKLLRYRIRGTPHRWFNNFLS' A
#
# COMPACT_ATOMS: atom_id res chain seq x y z
N LEU A 1 -5.01 -11.07 -7.01
CA LEU A 1 -4.02 -9.95 -7.08
C LEU A 1 -3.73 -9.56 -8.53
N VAL A 2 -3.31 -10.50 -9.39
CA VAL A 2 -3.04 -10.24 -10.83
C VAL A 2 -4.26 -9.63 -11.55
N SER A 3 -5.46 -10.14 -11.28
CA SER A 3 -6.71 -9.60 -11.86
C SER A 3 -7.05 -8.17 -11.41
N LEU A 4 -6.62 -7.77 -10.22
CA LEU A 4 -6.82 -6.42 -9.69
C LEU A 4 -5.87 -5.43 -10.35
N VAL A 5 -4.58 -5.81 -10.46
CA VAL A 5 -3.57 -5.02 -11.17
C VAL A 5 -3.98 -4.80 -12.62
N ASP A 6 -4.45 -5.86 -13.28
CA ASP A 6 -4.91 -5.82 -14.66
C ASP A 6 -6.17 -4.93 -14.85
N ARG A 7 -7.10 -4.94 -13.89
CA ARG A 7 -8.23 -4.00 -13.87
C ARG A 7 -7.80 -2.54 -13.67
N ILE A 8 -6.87 -2.27 -12.75
CA ILE A 8 -6.34 -0.93 -12.49
C ILE A 8 -5.61 -0.39 -13.72
N SER A 9 -4.74 -1.20 -14.34
CA SER A 9 -4.01 -0.81 -15.54
C SER A 9 -4.95 -0.51 -16.72
N ARG A 10 -6.05 -1.25 -16.87
CA ARG A 10 -7.06 -0.95 -17.89
C ARG A 10 -7.85 0.32 -17.61
N ALA A 11 -8.26 0.55 -16.37
CA ALA A 11 -8.99 1.76 -15.97
C ALA A 11 -8.13 3.02 -16.15
N PHE A 12 -6.84 2.94 -15.78
CA PHE A 12 -5.86 3.99 -15.99
C PHE A 12 -5.68 4.33 -17.49
N LYS A 13 -5.56 3.30 -18.34
CA LYS A 13 -5.48 3.48 -19.82
C LYS A 13 -6.73 4.15 -20.42
N GLN A 14 -7.88 4.06 -19.76
CA GLN A 14 -9.14 4.63 -20.24
C GLN A 14 -9.43 6.03 -19.67
N GLY A 15 -8.48 6.63 -18.94
CA GLY A 15 -8.67 7.96 -18.31
C GLY A 15 -9.71 7.98 -17.19
N LYS A 16 -10.19 6.81 -16.75
CA LYS A 16 -11.19 6.66 -15.68
C LYS A 16 -10.45 6.46 -14.36
N VAL A 17 -10.13 7.54 -13.68
CA VAL A 17 -9.49 7.48 -12.36
C VAL A 17 -10.55 7.75 -11.29
N THR A 18 -11.08 6.67 -10.72
CA THR A 18 -11.63 6.70 -9.37
C THR A 18 -10.85 5.65 -8.58
N ILE A 19 -9.70 6.04 -8.04
CA ILE A 19 -8.95 5.24 -7.06
C ILE A 19 -9.65 5.43 -5.71
N SER A 20 -10.88 4.97 -5.61
CA SER A 20 -11.46 4.51 -4.35
C SER A 20 -11.53 3.00 -4.41
N VAL A 21 -10.37 2.41 -4.72
CA VAL A 21 -9.97 1.20 -4.03
C VAL A 21 -9.12 1.71 -2.88
N LEU A 22 -9.79 2.24 -1.85
CA LEU A 22 -9.40 1.90 -0.49
C LEU A 22 -9.41 0.38 -0.51
N LEU A 23 -8.28 -0.21 -0.89
CA LEU A 23 -8.01 -1.61 -0.69
C LEU A 23 -8.41 -1.81 0.76
N ASP A 24 -9.46 -2.58 0.99
CA ASP A 24 -9.90 -3.01 2.30
C ASP A 24 -8.82 -3.95 2.85
N PHE A 25 -7.66 -3.34 3.10
CA PHE A 25 -6.51 -3.91 3.72
C PHE A 25 -6.67 -3.87 5.23
N GLN A 26 -7.80 -3.41 5.78
CA GLN A 26 -8.04 -3.49 7.22
C GLN A 26 -7.74 -4.92 7.70
N LYS A 27 -8.19 -5.94 6.98
CA LYS A 27 -7.86 -7.34 7.31
C LYS A 27 -6.48 -7.83 6.87
N THR A 28 -5.86 -7.20 5.87
CA THR A 28 -4.59 -7.68 5.28
C THR A 28 -3.36 -7.04 5.90
N PHE A 29 -3.49 -5.86 6.53
CA PHE A 29 -2.44 -5.31 7.37
C PHE A 29 -2.42 -5.97 8.75
N ASP A 30 -3.56 -6.40 9.30
CA ASP A 30 -3.62 -7.22 10.52
C ASP A 30 -2.89 -8.57 10.39
N THR A 31 -2.84 -9.14 9.17
CA THR A 31 -2.22 -10.45 8.89
C THR A 31 -0.75 -10.35 8.46
N VAL A 32 -0.26 -9.17 8.07
CA VAL A 32 1.14 -8.97 7.66
C VAL A 32 1.89 -8.34 8.83
N GLN A 33 2.90 -9.02 9.35
CA GLN A 33 3.74 -8.47 10.42
C GLN A 33 4.27 -7.08 10.05
N HIS A 34 3.76 -6.04 10.70
CA HIS A 34 4.08 -4.63 10.43
C HIS A 34 5.59 -4.37 10.45
N LYS A 35 6.34 -5.11 11.27
CA LYS A 35 7.82 -5.09 11.33
C LYS A 35 8.49 -5.40 9.99
N ILE A 36 7.94 -6.31 9.18
CA ILE A 36 8.47 -6.66 7.86
C ILE A 36 8.26 -5.50 6.87
N ILE A 37 7.10 -4.86 6.91
CA ILE A 37 6.77 -3.71 6.05
C ILE A 37 7.68 -2.52 6.39
N LEU A 38 7.76 -2.16 7.67
CA LEU A 38 8.60 -1.05 8.14
C LEU A 38 10.09 -1.28 7.83
N SER A 39 10.56 -2.53 7.93
CA SER A 39 11.95 -2.89 7.58
C SER A 39 12.22 -2.78 6.08
N LYS A 40 11.25 -3.15 5.23
CA LYS A 40 11.35 -2.96 3.77
C LYS A 40 11.41 -1.48 3.39
N LEU A 41 10.61 -0.63 4.05
CA LEU A 41 10.64 0.82 3.82
C LEU A 41 12.02 1.41 4.12
N LEU A 42 12.64 1.02 5.25
CA LEU A 42 14.00 1.43 5.59
C LEU A 42 15.03 0.95 4.55
N ARG A 43 14.87 -0.28 4.03
CA ARG A 43 15.72 -0.85 2.98
C ARG A 43 15.60 -0.08 1.67
N TYR A 44 14.43 0.45 1.34
CA TYR A 44 14.21 1.35 0.20
C TYR A 44 14.60 2.81 0.46
N ARG A 45 15.28 3.09 1.59
CA ARG A 45 15.71 4.43 2.01
C ARG A 45 14.56 5.40 2.33
N ILE A 46 13.34 4.89 2.53
CA ILE A 46 12.23 5.66 3.09
C ILE A 46 12.47 5.76 4.59
N ARG A 47 12.88 6.96 5.06
CA ARG A 47 13.33 7.26 6.42
C ARG A 47 12.75 8.58 6.90
N GLY A 48 12.83 8.85 8.20
CA GLY A 48 12.38 10.13 8.78
C GLY A 48 10.86 10.26 8.77
N THR A 49 10.35 11.43 8.35
CA THR A 49 8.91 11.77 8.42
C THR A 49 8.00 10.77 7.71
N PRO A 50 8.29 10.32 6.47
CA PRO A 50 7.48 9.29 5.80
C PRO A 50 7.48 7.96 6.56
N HIS A 51 8.62 7.52 7.08
CA HIS A 51 8.71 6.26 7.84
C HIS A 51 7.90 6.32 9.15
N ARG A 52 7.96 7.46 9.85
CA ARG A 52 7.15 7.71 11.06
C ARG A 52 5.66 7.73 10.75
N TRP A 53 5.26 8.32 9.61
CA TRP A 53 3.87 8.30 9.16
C TRP A 53 3.37 6.87 8.93
N PHE A 54 4.16 6.03 8.24
CA PHE A 54 3.82 4.61 8.05
C PHE A 54 3.78 3.82 9.36
N ASN A 55 4.68 4.12 10.31
CA ASN A 55 4.67 3.48 11.63
C ASN A 55 3.37 3.81 12.39
N ASN A 56 2.92 5.06 12.34
CA ASN A 56 1.69 5.49 13.01
C ASN A 56 0.42 4.97 12.30
N PHE A 57 0.48 4.79 10.98
CA PHE A 57 -0.63 4.27 10.19
C PHE A 57 -0.82 2.75 10.36
N LEU A 58 0.25 2.02 10.68
CA LEU A 58 0.28 0.56 10.83
C LEU A 58 0.33 0.10 12.30
N SER A 59 0.24 1.03 13.26
CA SER A 59 0.03 0.73 14.69
C SER A 59 -1.46 0.66 14.99
#